data_AF-A0A352DZS6-F1
#
_entry.id   AF-A0A352DZS6-F1
#
_cell.length_a   1.000
_cell.length_b   1.000
_cell.length_c   1.000
_cell.angle_alpha   90.00
_cell.angle_beta   90.00
_cell.angle_gamma   90.00
#
_symmetry.space_group_name_H-M   'P 1'
#
loop_
_entity.id
_entity.type
_entity.pdbx_description
1 polymer ?
#
loop_
_entity_poly.entity_id
_entity_poly.type
_entity_poly.pdbx_seq_one_letter_code
_entity_poly.pdbx_strand_id
1 'polypeptide(L)'
;EGLFWLGRSTGTWRHRRLSEQWTGEVRDGRLPDGGRFVATIEPMHGHVAAVLTEPTGADDAWTRHELDTSLVDGHAVVVADVLGTGSDQVVVGWRAMNPRGVPGVRLFTPLDGRGTTWRASDLSGPEIAVEDMKAADLDQDGRPDLVVAGRATKNLRILWNETPR
;
A
#
# COMPACT_ATOMS: atom_id res chain seq x y z
N GLU A 1 -16.21 -0.98 14.06
CA GLU A 1 -15.48 -0.57 12.85
C GLU A 1 -13.99 -0.62 13.14
N GLY A 2 -13.15 -0.68 12.11
CA GLY A 2 -11.69 -0.75 12.27
C GLY A 2 -11.03 -1.85 11.44
N LEU A 3 -9.71 -1.93 11.56
CA LEU A 3 -8.88 -2.97 10.98
C LEU A 3 -8.69 -4.11 11.98
N PHE A 4 -8.96 -5.35 11.55
CA PHE A 4 -8.86 -6.53 12.40
C PHE A 4 -7.95 -7.57 11.75
N TRP A 5 -7.03 -8.10 12.54
CA TRP A 5 -6.34 -9.34 12.22
C TRP A 5 -7.18 -10.53 12.67
N LEU A 6 -7.37 -11.51 11.79
CA LEU A 6 -8.05 -12.77 12.08
C LEU A 6 -7.05 -13.92 11.94
N GLY A 7 -6.84 -14.67 13.01
CA GLY A 7 -5.87 -15.76 13.02
C GLY A 7 -6.40 -17.04 13.64
N ARG A 8 -5.88 -18.17 13.16
CA ARG A 8 -6.22 -19.51 13.64
C ARG A 8 -4.96 -20.36 13.78
N SER A 9 -4.25 -20.23 14.90
CA SER A 9 -3.04 -21.04 15.17
C SER A 9 -3.31 -22.32 15.98
N THR A 10 -4.39 -22.37 16.77
CA THR A 10 -4.66 -23.49 17.70
C THR A 10 -6.09 -24.05 17.61
N GLY A 11 -6.69 -24.02 16.41
CA GLY A 11 -8.01 -24.62 16.15
C GLY A 11 -9.21 -23.68 16.35
N THR A 12 -9.07 -22.65 17.19
CA THR A 12 -10.09 -21.59 17.37
C THR A 12 -9.66 -20.30 16.69
N TRP A 13 -10.61 -19.65 16.00
CA TRP A 13 -10.39 -18.32 15.44
C TRP A 13 -10.26 -17.28 16.56
N ARG A 14 -9.27 -16.39 16.43
CA ARG A 14 -9.09 -15.21 17.27
C ARG A 14 -9.09 -13.98 16.39
N HIS A 15 -9.59 -12.88 16.93
CA HIS A 15 -9.40 -11.57 16.34
C HIS A 15 -8.53 -10.68 17.22
N ARG A 16 -7.84 -9.73 16.61
CA ARG A 16 -7.19 -8.60 17.29
C ARG A 16 -7.49 -7.36 16.47
N ARG A 17 -8.00 -6.31 17.12
CA ARG A 17 -8.15 -5.01 16.46
C ARG A 17 -6.79 -4.34 16.36
N LEU A 18 -6.36 -4.01 15.15
CA LEU A 18 -5.11 -3.31 14.88
C LEU A 18 -5.30 -1.80 14.84
N SER A 19 -6.46 -1.34 14.37
CA SER A 19 -6.81 0.08 14.27
C SER A 19 -8.30 0.29 14.49
N GLU A 20 -8.66 1.46 15.02
CA GLU A 20 -10.04 1.97 14.99
C GLU A 20 -10.37 2.70 13.68
N GLN A 21 -9.35 3.04 12.88
CA GLN A 21 -9.54 3.73 11.61
C GLN A 21 -10.32 2.87 10.64
N TRP A 22 -11.30 3.50 9.98
CA TRP A 22 -12.01 2.86 8.90
C TRP A 22 -11.11 2.77 7.67
N THR A 23 -11.10 1.64 7.00
CA THR A 23 -10.12 1.31 5.97
C THR A 23 -10.84 0.72 4.76
N GLY A 24 -10.54 1.23 3.56
CA GLY A 24 -11.06 0.71 2.29
C GLY A 24 -10.17 -0.36 1.67
N GLU A 25 -8.86 -0.18 1.78
CA GLU A 25 -7.85 -1.10 1.21
C GLU A 25 -6.85 -1.52 2.27
N VAL A 26 -6.40 -2.77 2.22
CA VAL A 26 -5.46 -3.33 3.20
C VAL A 26 -4.51 -4.35 2.59
N ARG A 27 -3.22 -4.25 2.93
CA ARG A 27 -2.17 -5.24 2.60
C ARG A 27 -1.13 -5.29 3.71
N ASP A 28 -0.62 -6.48 4.02
CA ASP A 28 0.53 -6.66 4.91
C ASP A 28 1.86 -6.62 4.15
N GLY A 29 2.95 -6.34 4.87
CA GLY A 29 4.30 -6.32 4.33
C GLY A 29 5.38 -6.37 5.41
N ARG A 30 6.63 -6.30 4.97
CA ARG A 30 7.82 -6.41 5.81
C ARG A 30 8.78 -5.24 5.63
N LEU A 31 9.21 -4.67 6.75
CA LEU A 31 10.17 -3.58 6.84
C LEU A 31 11.63 -4.07 6.72
N PRO A 32 12.60 -3.16 6.52
CA PRO A 32 14.02 -3.53 6.43
C PRO A 32 14.59 -4.26 7.64
N ASP A 33 14.05 -4.05 8.85
CA ASP A 33 14.47 -4.79 10.06
C ASP A 33 13.77 -6.15 10.21
N GLY A 34 12.91 -6.51 9.26
CA GLY A 34 12.11 -7.73 9.26
C GLY A 34 10.79 -7.62 10.03
N GLY A 35 10.49 -6.47 10.65
CA GLY A 35 9.22 -6.18 11.32
C GLY A 35 8.05 -6.12 10.33
N ARG A 36 6.85 -6.46 10.79
CA ARG A 36 5.66 -6.41 9.94
C ARG A 36 5.05 -5.02 9.94
N PHE A 37 4.42 -4.69 8.83
CA PHE A 37 3.52 -3.54 8.74
C PHE A 37 2.23 -3.93 7.99
N VAL A 38 1.21 -3.09 8.13
CA VAL A 38 -0.01 -3.16 7.33
C VAL A 38 -0.23 -1.81 6.67
N ALA A 39 -0.25 -1.78 5.34
CA ALA A 39 -0.59 -0.60 4.55
C ALA A 39 -2.10 -0.49 4.34
N THR A 40 -2.60 0.74 4.39
CA THR A 40 -4.03 1.05 4.33
C THR A 40 -4.34 2.24 3.42
N ILE A 41 -5.55 2.25 2.87
CA ILE A 41 -6.22 3.49 2.44
C ILE A 41 -7.39 3.75 3.37
N GLU A 42 -7.46 4.96 3.89
CA GLU A 42 -8.37 5.37 4.95
C GLU A 42 -9.08 6.69 4.61
N PRO A 43 -10.41 6.77 4.76
CA PRO A 43 -11.38 5.67 4.82
C PRO A 43 -11.58 4.95 3.47
N MET A 44 -12.69 4.24 3.28
CA MET A 44 -13.12 3.77 1.95
C MET A 44 -13.25 4.95 0.99
N HIS A 45 -12.63 4.85 -0.19
CA HIS A 45 -12.45 5.98 -1.13
C HIS A 45 -11.82 7.21 -0.46
N GLY A 46 -10.90 6.96 0.47
CA GLY A 46 -10.36 7.97 1.37
C GLY A 46 -9.28 8.84 0.75
N HIS A 47 -8.70 9.69 1.61
CA HIS A 47 -7.66 10.64 1.25
C HIS A 47 -6.32 10.32 1.92
N VAL A 48 -6.28 9.30 2.79
CA VAL A 48 -5.09 8.96 3.56
C VAL A 48 -4.55 7.61 3.12
N ALA A 49 -3.27 7.57 2.73
CA ALA A 49 -2.46 6.37 2.75
C ALA A 49 -1.70 6.31 4.07
N ALA A 50 -1.76 5.18 4.75
CA ALA A 50 -1.08 4.99 6.02
C ALA A 50 -0.44 3.60 6.11
N VAL A 51 0.47 3.46 7.07
CA VAL A 51 0.99 2.16 7.52
C VAL A 51 0.80 2.03 9.01
N LEU A 52 0.45 0.84 9.45
CA LEU A 52 0.51 0.44 10.85
C LEU A 52 1.72 -0.47 11.03
N THR A 53 2.64 -0.12 11.92
CA THR A 53 3.83 -0.94 12.20
C THR A 53 3.64 -1.80 13.44
N GLU A 54 4.14 -3.03 13.36
CA GLU A 54 4.10 -3.99 14.45
C GLU A 54 4.92 -3.47 15.65
N PRO A 55 4.35 -3.50 16.86
CA PRO A 55 5.10 -3.12 18.04
C PRO A 55 6.09 -4.21 18.47
N THR A 56 7.09 -3.82 19.25
CA THR A 56 8.07 -4.77 19.81
C THR A 56 7.47 -5.65 20.92
N GLY A 57 6.55 -5.10 21.74
CA GLY A 57 5.81 -5.86 22.75
C GLY A 57 4.58 -6.55 22.15
N ALA A 58 4.38 -7.82 22.47
CA ALA A 58 3.26 -8.61 21.93
C ALA A 58 1.88 -8.01 22.22
N ASP A 59 1.73 -7.35 23.37
CA ASP A 59 0.48 -6.77 23.86
C ASP A 59 0.34 -5.27 23.54
N ASP A 60 1.37 -4.65 22.97
CA ASP A 60 1.36 -3.22 22.64
C ASP A 60 0.45 -2.91 21.45
N ALA A 61 0.02 -1.67 21.31
CA ALA A 61 -0.76 -1.23 20.17
C ALA A 61 0.12 -1.09 18.91
N TRP A 62 -0.45 -1.38 17.74
CA TRP A 62 0.19 -1.05 16.47
C TRP A 62 0.29 0.47 16.31
N THR A 63 1.41 0.96 15.78
CA THR A 63 1.63 2.40 15.62
C THR A 63 1.30 2.82 14.20
N ARG A 64 0.39 3.79 14.05
CA ARG A 64 -0.02 4.32 12.74
C ARG A 64 0.89 5.48 12.31
N HIS A 65 1.34 5.44 11.06
CA HIS A 65 2.08 6.50 10.39
C HIS A 65 1.36 6.87 9.10
N GLU A 66 1.14 8.16 8.88
CA GLU A 66 0.59 8.64 7.61
C GLU A 66 1.70 8.74 6.58
N LEU A 67 1.45 8.16 5.40
CA LEU A 67 2.34 8.28 4.25
C LEU A 67 1.96 9.49 3.39
N ASP A 68 0.65 9.74 3.26
CA ASP A 68 0.10 10.80 2.43
C ASP A 68 -1.35 11.07 2.83
N THR A 69 -1.75 12.34 2.89
CA THR A 69 -3.10 12.80 3.24
C THR A 69 -3.77 13.59 2.12
N SER A 70 -3.16 13.60 0.92
CA SER A 70 -3.59 14.39 -0.24
C SER A 70 -4.36 13.61 -1.29
N LEU A 71 -4.59 12.30 -1.08
CA LEU A 71 -5.27 11.46 -2.06
C LEU A 71 -6.72 11.92 -2.25
N VAL A 72 -7.27 11.67 -3.43
CA VAL A 72 -8.69 11.86 -3.69
C VAL A 72 -9.24 10.57 -4.27
N ASP A 73 -10.19 9.95 -3.57
CA ASP A 73 -10.70 8.61 -3.87
C ASP A 73 -9.56 7.56 -3.98
N GLY A 74 -8.75 7.42 -2.92
CA GLY A 74 -7.78 6.34 -2.82
C GLY A 74 -8.47 4.97 -2.93
N HIS A 75 -7.90 4.05 -3.73
CA HIS A 75 -8.66 2.88 -4.19
C HIS A 75 -7.83 1.62 -4.43
N ALA A 76 -6.50 1.69 -4.34
CA ALA A 76 -5.67 0.52 -4.53
C ALA A 76 -4.41 0.58 -3.66
N VAL A 77 -4.05 -0.55 -3.06
CA VAL A 77 -2.78 -0.76 -2.36
C VAL A 77 -2.14 -2.05 -2.86
N VAL A 78 -0.86 -1.95 -3.20
CA VAL A 78 0.04 -3.07 -3.45
C VAL A 78 1.22 -2.96 -2.50
N VAL A 79 1.65 -4.10 -1.96
CA VAL A 79 2.82 -4.21 -1.11
C VAL A 79 3.70 -5.32 -1.67
N ALA A 80 4.94 -4.98 -2.02
CA ALA A 80 5.93 -5.88 -2.60
C ALA A 80 7.33 -5.25 -2.54
N ASP A 81 8.38 -6.05 -2.57
CA ASP A 81 9.76 -5.61 -2.80
C ASP A 81 9.98 -5.17 -4.26
N VAL A 82 9.38 -4.03 -4.61
CA VAL A 82 9.43 -3.46 -5.98
C VAL A 82 10.84 -3.04 -6.36
N LEU A 83 11.62 -2.55 -5.40
CA LEU A 83 12.97 -2.04 -5.67
C LEU A 83 14.07 -3.08 -5.46
N GLY A 84 13.72 -4.33 -5.10
CA GLY A 84 14.71 -5.38 -4.81
C GLY A 84 15.61 -5.05 -3.62
N THR A 85 15.13 -4.26 -2.66
CA THR A 85 15.90 -3.79 -1.50
C THR A 85 15.86 -4.78 -0.33
N GLY A 86 15.16 -5.91 -0.47
CA GLY A 86 14.95 -6.91 0.58
C GLY A 86 13.88 -6.52 1.61
N SER A 87 13.09 -5.48 1.31
CA SER A 87 11.99 -5.00 2.14
C SER A 87 10.87 -4.51 1.24
N ASP A 88 9.62 -4.65 1.68
CA ASP A 88 8.50 -4.25 0.85
C ASP A 88 8.37 -2.72 0.76
N GLN A 89 7.99 -2.25 -0.43
CA GLN A 89 7.45 -0.92 -0.64
C GLN A 89 5.93 -0.93 -0.68
N VAL A 90 5.33 0.24 -0.48
CA VAL A 90 3.88 0.43 -0.59
C VAL A 90 3.58 1.22 -1.87
N VAL A 91 2.76 0.67 -2.75
CA VAL A 91 2.26 1.38 -3.93
C VAL A 91 0.79 1.67 -3.73
N VAL A 92 0.40 2.94 -3.83
CA VAL A 92 -0.99 3.38 -3.74
C VAL A 92 -1.49 3.95 -5.05
N GLY A 93 -2.77 3.77 -5.33
CA GLY A 93 -3.44 4.35 -6.49
C GLY A 93 -4.74 5.04 -6.11
N TRP A 94 -5.07 6.13 -6.79
CA TRP A 94 -6.28 6.93 -6.53
C TRP A 94 -6.97 7.38 -7.82
N ARG A 95 -8.27 7.69 -7.70
CA ARG A 95 -9.15 7.96 -8.85
C ARG A 95 -9.37 9.44 -9.15
N ALA A 96 -9.28 10.29 -8.14
CA ALA A 96 -9.52 11.73 -8.21
C ALA A 96 -10.84 12.13 -8.89
N MET A 97 -11.96 11.54 -8.46
CA MET A 97 -13.29 11.80 -9.01
C MET A 97 -14.12 12.77 -8.15
N ASN A 98 -13.95 12.74 -6.83
CA ASN A 98 -14.76 13.46 -5.85
C ASN A 98 -13.90 14.16 -4.77
N PRO A 99 -13.47 15.41 -4.97
CA PRO A 99 -13.64 16.24 -6.17
C PRO A 99 -12.77 15.76 -7.34
N ARG A 100 -13.06 16.26 -8.55
CA ARG A 100 -12.20 15.96 -9.69
C ARG A 100 -10.81 16.55 -9.49
N GLY A 101 -9.79 15.73 -9.70
CA GLY A 101 -8.38 16.13 -9.62
C GLY A 101 -7.52 15.34 -10.60
N VAL A 102 -6.22 15.27 -10.32
CA VAL A 102 -5.27 14.44 -11.07
C VAL A 102 -5.15 13.09 -10.38
N PRO A 103 -5.52 11.97 -11.03
CA PRO A 103 -5.30 10.63 -10.49
C PRO A 103 -3.82 10.24 -10.58
N GLY A 104 -3.47 9.09 -10.02
CA GLY A 104 -2.12 8.58 -10.18
C GLY A 104 -1.82 7.34 -9.36
N VAL A 105 -0.54 6.96 -9.44
CA VAL A 105 0.09 5.87 -8.70
C VAL A 105 1.32 6.45 -8.02
N ARG A 106 1.50 6.15 -6.73
CA ARG A 106 2.62 6.62 -5.91
C ARG A 106 3.25 5.45 -5.17
N LEU A 107 4.57 5.39 -5.20
CA LEU A 107 5.41 4.45 -4.46
C LEU A 107 5.93 5.11 -3.19
N PHE A 108 5.86 4.40 -2.08
CA PHE A 108 6.50 4.77 -0.81
C PHE A 108 7.61 3.76 -0.49
N THR A 109 8.83 4.26 -0.36
CA THR A 109 10.01 3.48 0.05
C THR A 109 10.34 3.71 1.52
N PRO A 110 10.42 2.67 2.37
CA PRO A 110 10.85 2.84 3.75
C PRO A 110 12.31 3.29 3.78
N LEU A 111 12.62 4.29 4.59
CA LEU A 111 13.99 4.83 4.75
C LEU A 111 14.66 4.42 6.06
N ASP A 112 13.91 3.77 6.95
CA ASP A 112 14.41 3.24 8.21
C ASP A 112 13.79 1.88 8.52
N GLY A 113 14.48 1.12 9.39
CA GLY A 113 14.05 -0.23 9.76
C GLY A 113 12.69 -0.28 10.44
N ARG A 114 12.27 0.77 11.14
CA ARG A 114 11.00 0.80 11.89
C ARG A 114 9.83 1.40 11.10
N GLY A 115 10.03 1.74 9.84
CA GLY A 115 8.99 2.28 8.96
C GLY A 115 8.44 3.63 9.43
N THR A 116 9.26 4.46 10.08
CA THR A 116 8.82 5.79 10.57
C THR A 116 8.97 6.88 9.51
N THR A 117 9.86 6.67 8.54
CA THR A 117 10.20 7.62 7.48
C THR A 117 10.09 6.93 6.13
N TRP A 118 9.42 7.59 5.19
CA TRP A 118 9.19 7.06 3.85
C TRP A 118 9.48 8.12 2.80
N ARG A 119 10.04 7.69 1.67
CA ARG A 119 10.19 8.53 0.47
C ARG A 119 9.04 8.24 -0.49
N ALA A 120 8.33 9.28 -0.91
CA ALA A 120 7.33 9.20 -1.97
C ALA A 120 7.96 9.35 -3.37
N SER A 121 7.44 8.62 -4.35
CA SER A 121 7.79 8.75 -5.77
C SER A 121 6.56 8.52 -6.63
N ASP A 122 6.17 9.52 -7.42
CA ASP A 122 5.04 9.40 -8.34
C ASP A 122 5.44 8.55 -9.55
N LEU A 123 4.65 7.53 -9.85
CA LEU A 123 4.89 6.57 -10.94
C LEU A 123 3.98 6.81 -12.15
N SER A 124 2.87 7.52 -11.97
CA SER A 124 1.93 7.85 -13.04
C SER A 124 1.19 9.16 -12.73
N GLY A 125 0.42 9.65 -13.70
CA GLY A 125 -0.43 10.83 -13.51
C GLY A 125 -1.78 10.72 -14.21
N PRO A 126 -2.24 11.77 -14.91
CA PRO A 126 -3.62 11.92 -15.41
C PRO A 126 -4.05 10.84 -16.41
N GLU A 127 -3.13 10.07 -16.96
CA GLU A 127 -3.39 9.03 -17.94
C GLU A 127 -4.04 7.75 -17.34
N ILE A 128 -4.15 7.62 -16.01
CA ILE A 128 -4.72 6.44 -15.37
C ILE A 128 -5.49 6.79 -14.07
N ALA A 129 -6.82 6.62 -14.10
CA ALA A 129 -7.68 6.79 -12.91
C ALA A 129 -7.88 5.44 -12.20
N VAL A 130 -7.03 5.16 -11.21
CA VAL A 130 -6.77 3.82 -10.68
C VAL A 130 -7.96 3.22 -9.94
N GLU A 131 -8.42 2.05 -10.39
CA GLU A 131 -9.44 1.25 -9.72
C GLU A 131 -8.84 0.09 -8.93
N ASP A 132 -7.84 -0.59 -9.47
CA ASP A 132 -7.14 -1.67 -8.79
C ASP A 132 -5.73 -1.82 -9.38
N MET A 133 -4.83 -2.43 -8.61
CA MET A 133 -3.45 -2.71 -9.00
C MET A 133 -3.02 -4.11 -8.56
N LYS A 134 -2.09 -4.70 -9.31
CA LYS A 134 -1.40 -5.95 -8.95
C LYS A 134 0.07 -5.85 -9.30
N ALA A 135 0.91 -6.47 -8.48
CA ALA A 135 2.33 -6.67 -8.74
C ALA A 135 2.59 -8.10 -9.21
N ALA A 136 3.40 -8.26 -10.25
CA ALA A 136 3.90 -9.54 -10.74
C ALA A 136 5.14 -9.31 -11.62
N ASP A 137 6.09 -10.23 -11.61
CA ASP A 137 7.19 -10.25 -12.58
C ASP A 137 6.65 -10.77 -13.92
N LEU A 138 6.39 -9.85 -14.87
CA LEU A 138 5.71 -10.17 -16.13
C LEU A 138 6.69 -10.52 -17.25
N ASP A 139 7.93 -10.05 -17.17
CA ASP A 139 8.98 -10.28 -18.17
C ASP A 139 10.08 -11.26 -17.72
N GLN A 140 9.94 -11.83 -16.52
CA GLN A 140 10.85 -12.82 -15.92
C GLN A 140 12.24 -12.26 -15.60
N ASP A 141 12.34 -10.96 -15.32
CA ASP A 141 13.61 -10.34 -15.01
C ASP A 141 13.95 -10.32 -13.50
N GLY A 142 13.05 -10.86 -12.68
CA GLY A 142 13.17 -10.99 -11.23
C GLY A 142 12.69 -9.78 -10.45
N ARG A 143 12.15 -8.74 -11.10
CA ARG A 143 11.56 -7.55 -10.45
C ARG A 143 10.07 -7.49 -10.75
N PRO A 144 9.20 -7.19 -9.75
CA PRO A 144 7.78 -7.11 -10.02
C PRO A 144 7.45 -5.82 -10.78
N ASP A 145 6.67 -5.98 -11.85
CA ASP A 145 5.98 -4.90 -12.57
C ASP A 145 4.62 -4.61 -11.95
N LEU A 146 4.02 -3.46 -12.31
CA LEU A 146 2.69 -3.08 -11.84
C LEU A 146 1.67 -3.12 -12.97
N VAL A 147 0.63 -3.93 -12.81
CA VAL A 147 -0.57 -3.91 -13.66
C VAL A 147 -1.59 -2.97 -13.01
N VAL A 148 -2.00 -1.93 -13.73
CA VAL A 148 -2.86 -0.84 -13.22
C VAL A 148 -4.13 -0.76 -14.06
N ALA A 149 -5.28 -1.00 -13.43
CA ALA A 149 -6.59 -0.92 -14.07
C ALA A 149 -7.23 0.45 -13.85
N GLY A 150 -7.67 1.11 -14.93
CA GLY A 150 -8.30 2.42 -14.88
C GLY A 150 -9.78 2.38 -15.20
N ARG A 151 -10.65 2.60 -14.20
CA ARG A 151 -12.12 2.58 -14.43
C ARG A 151 -12.57 3.79 -15.23
N ALA A 152 -12.22 5.00 -14.79
CA ALA A 152 -12.72 6.22 -15.44
C ALA A 152 -12.00 6.51 -16.76
N THR A 153 -10.71 6.19 -16.85
CA THR A 153 -9.88 6.33 -18.06
C THR A 153 -10.10 5.19 -19.07
N LYS A 154 -10.79 4.11 -18.67
CA LYS A 154 -11.14 2.95 -19.52
C LYS A 154 -9.92 2.29 -20.18
N ASN A 155 -8.85 2.15 -19.43
CA ASN A 155 -7.60 1.58 -19.90
C ASN A 155 -6.97 0.64 -18.87
N LEU A 156 -6.00 -0.14 -19.35
CA LEU A 156 -5.09 -0.95 -18.55
C LEU A 156 -3.67 -0.49 -18.89
N ARG A 157 -2.82 -0.29 -17.89
CA ARG A 157 -1.40 0.05 -18.10
C ARG A 157 -0.52 -0.93 -17.34
N ILE A 158 0.63 -1.22 -17.92
CA ILE A 158 1.73 -1.88 -17.23
C ILE A 158 2.78 -0.81 -16.96
N LEU A 159 3.22 -0.69 -15.71
CA LEU A 159 4.41 0.08 -15.36
C LEU A 159 5.56 -0.92 -15.21
N TRP A 160 6.43 -0.95 -16.22
CA TRP A 160 7.60 -1.83 -16.27
C TRP A 160 8.67 -1.37 -15.28
N ASN A 161 9.24 -2.32 -14.55
CA ASN A 161 10.22 -2.04 -13.53
C ASN A 161 11.65 -2.01 -14.09
N GLU A 162 12.06 -0.85 -14.60
CA GLU A 162 13.40 -0.66 -15.21
C GLU A 162 14.49 -0.24 -14.21
N THR A 163 14.29 -0.48 -12.91
CA THR A 163 15.31 -0.13 -11.91
C THR A 163 16.62 -0.90 -12.15
N PRO A 164 17.80 -0.25 -12.06
CA PRO A 164 19.08 -0.94 -12.23
C PRO A 164 19.28 -2.05 -11.19
N ARG A 165 19.91 -3.14 -11.62
CA ARG A 165 20.43 -4.19 -10.72
C ARG A 165 21.68 -3.72 -9.98
#